data_AF-A0A6I1MQS7-F1
#
_entry.id   AF-A0A6I1MQS7-F1
#
_cell.length_a   1.000
_cell.length_b   1.000
_cell.length_c   1.000
_cell.angle_alpha   90.00
_cell.angle_beta   90.00
_cell.angle_gamma   90.00
#
_symmetry.space_group_name_H-M   'P 1'
#
loop_
_entity.id
_entity.type
_entity.pdbx_description
1 polymer ?
#
loop_
_entity_poly.entity_id
_entity_poly.type
_entity_poly.pdbx_seq_one_letter_code
_entity_poly.pdbx_strand_id
1 'polypeptide(L)'
;MNMKEIKEAKEELVRLSSDENERMAYNKRKMAILDRVSDLENAEEKGMEKGIEKGIEKGIEKVALEMIKDGVNIEVIMKFTKLSKENIEELRKIIKY
;
A
#
# COMPACT_ATOMS: atom_id res chain seq x y z
N MET A 1 -55.87 -13.39 11.43
CA MET A 1 -55.30 -12.11 10.99
C MET A 1 -56.06 -11.64 9.78
N ASN A 2 -56.60 -10.43 9.84
CA ASN A 2 -57.34 -9.80 8.76
C ASN A 2 -56.34 -9.30 7.69
N MET A 3 -56.71 -9.38 6.42
CA MET A 3 -55.87 -8.94 5.30
C MET A 3 -55.50 -7.45 5.38
N LYS A 4 -56.37 -6.66 6.01
CA LYS A 4 -56.15 -5.25 6.31
C LYS A 4 -55.04 -5.05 7.35
N GLU A 5 -54.99 -5.87 8.39
CA GLU A 5 -53.96 -5.80 9.45
C GLU A 5 -52.58 -6.18 8.91
N ILE A 6 -52.52 -7.18 8.02
CA ILE A 6 -51.28 -7.59 7.35
C ILE A 6 -50.74 -6.45 6.47
N LYS A 7 -51.63 -5.71 5.79
CA LYS A 7 -51.25 -4.58 4.94
C LYS A 7 -50.77 -3.40 5.76
N GLU A 8 -51.47 -3.04 6.82
CA GLU A 8 -51.11 -1.94 7.73
C GLU A 8 -49.77 -2.23 8.43
N ALA A 9 -49.55 -3.45 8.91
CA ALA A 9 -48.27 -3.86 9.50
C ALA A 9 -47.11 -3.75 8.49
N LYS A 10 -47.35 -4.09 7.22
CA LYS A 10 -46.33 -3.98 6.16
C LYS A 10 -46.02 -2.52 5.82
N GLU A 11 -47.02 -1.66 5.76
CA GLU A 11 -46.83 -0.22 5.53
C GLU A 11 -46.12 0.47 6.70
N GLU A 12 -46.40 0.07 7.94
CA GLU A 12 -45.71 0.54 9.14
C GLU A 12 -44.23 0.10 9.15
N LEU A 13 -43.95 -1.14 8.76
CA LEU A 13 -42.59 -1.68 8.67
C LEU A 13 -41.77 -1.01 7.58
N VAL A 14 -42.39 -0.68 6.44
CA VAL A 14 -41.77 0.13 5.38
C VAL A 14 -41.48 1.55 5.87
N ARG A 15 -42.40 2.15 6.64
CA ARG A 15 -42.24 3.50 7.23
C ARG A 15 -41.14 3.55 8.29
N LEU A 16 -41.06 2.57 9.18
CA LEU A 16 -39.99 2.42 10.17
C LEU A 16 -38.63 2.12 9.49
N SER A 17 -38.61 1.29 8.44
CA SER A 17 -37.39 1.09 7.62
C SER A 17 -37.00 2.34 6.80
N SER A 18 -37.93 3.29 6.68
CA SER A 18 -37.72 4.61 6.09
C SER A 18 -37.41 5.68 7.15
N ASP A 19 -37.20 5.29 8.42
CA ASP A 19 -36.75 6.20 9.47
C ASP A 19 -35.35 6.70 9.09
N GLU A 20 -35.31 7.98 8.73
CA GLU A 20 -34.13 8.69 8.25
C GLU A 20 -32.93 8.48 9.18
N ASN A 21 -33.18 8.31 10.48
CA ASN A 21 -32.15 8.06 11.49
C ASN A 21 -31.46 6.70 11.31
N GLU A 22 -32.21 5.62 11.07
CA GLU A 22 -31.63 4.29 10.86
C GLU A 22 -30.86 4.21 9.55
N ARG A 23 -31.41 4.82 8.50
CA ARG A 23 -30.74 4.95 7.20
C ARG A 23 -29.46 5.77 7.31
N MET A 24 -29.49 6.86 8.07
CA MET A 24 -28.31 7.68 8.35
C MET A 24 -27.27 6.90 9.16
N ALA A 25 -27.68 6.15 10.19
CA ALA A 25 -26.78 5.33 11.00
C ALA A 25 -26.13 4.20 10.17
N TYR A 26 -26.90 3.55 9.29
CA TYR A 26 -26.38 2.58 8.34
C TYR A 26 -25.36 3.21 7.39
N ASN A 27 -25.69 4.35 6.79
CA ASN A 27 -24.78 5.05 5.86
C ASN A 27 -23.50 5.51 6.56
N LYS A 28 -23.57 6.03 7.79
CA LYS A 28 -22.39 6.40 8.59
C LYS A 28 -21.48 5.20 8.85
N ARG A 29 -22.05 4.05 9.24
CA ARG A 29 -21.29 2.81 9.43
C ARG A 29 -20.65 2.34 8.12
N LYS A 30 -21.41 2.36 7.02
CA LYS A 30 -20.91 2.00 5.69
C LYS A 30 -19.75 2.89 5.28
N MET A 31 -19.87 4.21 5.46
CA MET A 31 -18.81 5.17 5.17
C MET A 31 -17.55 4.88 5.99
N ALA A 32 -17.69 4.69 7.30
CA ALA A 32 -16.56 4.36 8.17
C ALA A 32 -15.89 3.01 7.84
N ILE A 33 -16.60 2.09 7.19
CA ILE A 33 -16.00 0.86 6.68
C ILE A 33 -15.23 1.16 5.40
N LEU A 34 -15.83 1.89 4.46
CA LEU A 34 -15.19 2.28 3.20
C LEU A 34 -13.92 3.11 3.43
N ASP A 35 -13.97 4.07 4.35
CA ASP A 35 -12.82 4.89 4.71
C ASP A 35 -11.68 4.01 5.23
N ARG A 36 -11.98 3.07 6.14
CA ARG A 36 -10.97 2.12 6.65
C ARG A 36 -10.40 1.20 5.58
N VAL A 37 -11.25 0.70 4.68
CA VAL A 37 -10.82 -0.16 3.57
C VAL A 37 -9.89 0.62 2.66
N SER A 38 -10.28 1.83 2.27
CA SER A 38 -9.46 2.74 1.47
C SER A 38 -8.13 3.07 2.15
N ASP A 39 -8.13 3.35 3.46
CA ASP A 39 -6.90 3.62 4.21
C ASP A 39 -5.96 2.41 4.22
N LEU A 40 -6.51 1.20 4.38
CA LEU A 40 -5.73 -0.04 4.36
C LEU A 40 -5.15 -0.33 2.97
N GLU A 41 -5.96 -0.20 1.92
CA GLU A 41 -5.52 -0.39 0.53
C GLU A 41 -4.39 0.60 0.19
N ASN A 42 -4.56 1.88 0.54
CA ASN A 42 -3.52 2.90 0.34
C ASN A 42 -2.24 2.59 1.14
N ALA A 43 -2.36 2.04 2.34
CA ALA A 43 -1.20 1.66 3.15
C ALA A 43 -0.47 0.45 2.56
N GLU A 44 -1.20 -0.53 2.04
CA GLU A 44 -0.65 -1.71 1.37
C GLU A 44 0.06 -1.33 0.07
N GLU A 45 -0.55 -0.50 -0.78
CA GLU A 45 0.04 -0.02 -2.03
C GLU A 45 1.36 0.74 -1.76
N LYS A 46 1.34 1.72 -0.85
CA LYS A 46 2.56 2.44 -0.45
C LYS A 46 3.62 1.52 0.17
N GLY A 47 3.19 0.51 0.91
CA GLY A 47 4.07 -0.51 1.48
C GLY A 47 4.77 -1.31 0.39
N MET A 48 4.01 -1.73 -0.62
CA MET A 48 4.52 -2.49 -1.76
C MET A 48 5.47 -1.65 -2.62
N GLU A 49 5.10 -0.42 -2.97
CA GLU A 49 5.95 0.50 -3.74
C GLU A 49 7.30 0.72 -3.05
N LYS A 50 7.29 1.06 -1.76
CA LYS A 50 8.52 1.22 -0.96
C LYS A 50 9.32 -0.08 -0.86
N GLY A 51 8.64 -1.23 -0.81
CA GLY A 51 9.27 -2.55 -0.79
C GLY A 51 10.01 -2.85 -2.08
N ILE A 52 9.38 -2.59 -3.22
CA ILE A 52 9.96 -2.76 -4.56
C ILE A 52 11.15 -1.82 -4.74
N GLU A 53 11.00 -0.52 -4.44
CA GLU A 53 12.06 0.49 -4.58
C GLU A 53 13.31 0.08 -3.77
N LYS A 54 13.14 -0.23 -2.48
CA LYS A 54 14.23 -0.72 -1.62
C LYS A 54 14.83 -2.04 -2.11
N GLY A 55 14.02 -2.92 -2.69
CA GLY A 55 14.48 -4.18 -3.26
C GLY A 55 15.38 -3.98 -4.47
N ILE A 56 14.99 -3.06 -5.36
CA ILE A 56 15.77 -2.67 -6.55
C ILE A 56 17.10 -2.03 -6.12
N GLU A 57 17.07 -1.05 -5.22
CA GLU A 57 18.28 -0.39 -4.71
C GLU A 57 19.27 -1.39 -4.11
N LYS A 58 18.80 -2.25 -3.20
CA LYS A 58 19.64 -3.31 -2.60
C LYS A 58 20.17 -4.30 -3.63
N GLY A 59 19.39 -4.60 -4.67
CA GLY A 59 19.84 -5.44 -5.79
C GLY A 59 21.00 -4.81 -6.56
N ILE A 60 20.87 -3.53 -6.88
CA ILE A 60 21.90 -2.74 -7.57
C ILE A 60 23.18 -2.66 -6.72
N GLU A 61 23.06 -2.38 -5.42
CA GLU A 61 24.19 -2.33 -4.49
C GLU A 61 24.92 -3.68 -4.40
N LYS A 62 24.19 -4.80 -4.33
CA LYS A 62 24.79 -6.14 -4.32
C LYS A 62 25.59 -6.42 -5.59
N VAL A 63 25.04 -6.07 -6.75
CA VAL A 63 25.76 -6.23 -8.03
C VAL A 63 27.01 -5.36 -8.05
N ALA A 64 26.90 -4.10 -7.60
CA ALA A 64 28.04 -3.20 -7.51
C ALA A 64 29.14 -3.74 -6.58
N LEU A 65 28.77 -4.33 -5.43
CA LEU A 65 29.70 -4.95 -4.49
C LEU A 65 30.47 -6.11 -5.12
N GLU A 66 29.80 -7.01 -5.84
CA GLU A 66 30.48 -8.11 -6.54
C GLU A 66 31.41 -7.58 -7.63
N MET A 67 30.98 -6.57 -8.41
CA MET A 67 31.86 -5.92 -9.39
C MET A 67 33.10 -5.28 -8.74
N ILE A 68 32.95 -4.66 -7.56
CA ILE A 68 34.09 -4.11 -6.81
C ILE A 68 35.06 -5.22 -6.39
N LYS A 69 34.55 -6.35 -5.89
CA LYS A 69 35.37 -7.51 -5.48
C LYS A 69 36.15 -8.09 -6.65
N ASP A 70 35.54 -8.14 -7.83
CA ASP A 70 36.16 -8.60 -9.08
C ASP A 70 37.15 -7.58 -9.67
N GLY A 71 37.36 -6.44 -9.01
CA GLY A 71 38.30 -5.41 -9.45
C GLY A 71 37.82 -4.60 -10.66
N VAL A 72 36.51 -4.60 -10.93
CA VAL A 72 35.93 -3.82 -12.03
C VAL A 72 36.18 -2.33 -11.81
N ASN A 73 36.52 -1.65 -12.91
CA ASN A 73 36.78 -0.22 -12.94
C ASN A 73 35.52 0.60 -12.55
N ILE A 74 35.73 1.70 -11.81
CA ILE A 74 34.64 2.50 -11.24
C ILE A 74 33.74 3.12 -12.30
N GLU A 75 34.28 3.58 -13.43
CA GLU A 75 33.51 4.15 -14.53
C GLU A 75 32.56 3.11 -15.16
N VAL A 76 32.98 1.85 -15.22
CA VAL A 76 32.14 0.73 -15.71
C VAL A 76 31.00 0.45 -14.73
N ILE A 77 31.30 0.40 -13.43
CA ILE A 77 30.27 0.18 -12.39
C ILE A 77 29.23 1.29 -12.46
N MET A 78 29.65 2.57 -12.45
CA MET A 78 28.75 3.72 -12.59
C MET A 78 27.85 3.63 -13.83
N LYS A 79 28.42 3.22 -14.98
CA LYS A 79 27.67 3.12 -16.24
C LYS A 79 26.51 2.13 -16.16
N PHE A 80 26.71 0.97 -15.51
CA PHE A 80 25.73 -0.11 -15.48
C PHE A 80 24.80 -0.04 -14.26
N THR A 81 25.31 0.30 -13.08
CA THR A 81 24.53 0.36 -11.84
C THR A 81 23.83 1.70 -11.65
N LYS A 82 24.24 2.74 -12.40
CA LYS A 82 23.80 4.13 -12.26
C LYS A 82 24.07 4.74 -10.88
N LEU A 83 24.90 4.09 -10.07
CA LEU A 83 25.35 4.63 -8.79
C LEU A 83 26.31 5.80 -9.02
N SER A 84 26.28 6.75 -8.09
CA SER A 84 27.27 7.82 -8.01
C SER A 84 28.64 7.28 -7.60
N LYS A 85 29.68 8.06 -7.84
CA LYS A 85 31.03 7.73 -7.40
C LYS A 85 31.09 7.61 -5.88
N GLU A 86 30.41 8.51 -5.18
CA GLU A 86 30.31 8.55 -3.72
C GLU A 86 29.73 7.24 -3.16
N ASN A 87 28.60 6.78 -3.71
CA ASN A 87 27.96 5.54 -3.26
C ASN A 87 28.85 4.31 -3.49
N ILE A 88 29.57 4.26 -4.62
CA ILE A 88 30.50 3.17 -4.92
C ILE A 88 31.69 3.17 -3.94
N GLU A 89 32.22 4.34 -3.57
CA GLU A 89 33.29 4.45 -2.59
C GLU A 89 32.82 4.07 -1.17
N GLU A 90 31.56 4.35 -0.80
CA GLU A 90 30.97 3.86 0.44
C GLU A 90 30.88 2.33 0.45
N LEU A 91 30.40 1.72 -0.64
CA LEU A 91 30.37 0.27 -0.79
C LEU A 91 31.79 -0.36 -0.71
N ARG A 92 32.82 0.31 -1.26
CA ARG A 92 34.22 -0.12 -1.14
C ARG A 92 34.72 -0.15 0.31
N LYS A 93 34.26 0.76 1.17
CA LYS A 93 34.64 0.77 2.60
C LYS A 93 34.12 -0.46 3.33
N ILE A 94 32.93 -0.95 2.96
CA ILE A 94 32.32 -2.13 3.58
C ILE A 94 33.17 -3.40 3.34
N ILE A 95 33.82 -3.52 2.18
CA ILE A 95 34.64 -4.69 1.81
C ILE A 95 36.07 -4.62 2.38
N LYS A 96 36.56 -3.43 2.75
CA LYS A 96 37.94 -3.25 3.25
C LYS A 96 38.13 -3.61 4.73
N TYR A 97 37.08 -4.03 5.42
CA TYR A 97 37.10 -4.57 6.79
C TYR A 97 36.70 -6.05 6.76
#